data_AF-A0A960I903-F1
#
_entry.id   AF-A0A960I903-F1
#
_cell.length_a   1.000
_cell.length_b   1.000
_cell.length_c   1.000
_cell.angle_alpha   90.00
_cell.angle_beta   90.00
_cell.angle_gamma   90.00
#
_symmetry.space_group_name_H-M   'P 1'
#
loop_
_entity.id
_entity.type
_entity.pdbx_description
1 polymer ?
#
loop_
_entity_poly.entity_id
_entity_poly.type
_entity_poly.pdbx_seq_one_letter_code
_entity_poly.pdbx_strand_id
1 'polypeptide(L)' 'MVVCHCEALNDEAIRLLLVESSLTVDDIAASCGAGAQCGGCRDSIQAVLDAYRPDAARG' A
#
# COMPACT_ATOMS: atom_id res chain seq x y z
N MET A 1 -0.52 11.35 -4.42
CA MET A 1 -0.96 11.72 -3.06
C MET A 1 0.01 11.16 -2.04
N VAL A 2 0.41 11.95 -1.04
CA VAL A 2 1.18 11.42 0.10
C VAL A 2 0.26 10.50 0.90
N VAL A 3 0.68 9.25 1.06
CA VAL A 3 -0.08 8.20 1.76
C VAL A 3 0.43 8.03 3.19
N CYS A 4 1.75 8.04 3.40
CA CYS A 4 2.37 7.93 4.72
C CYS A 4 3.23 9.16 5.00
N HIS A 5 2.87 9.93 6.02
CA HIS A 5 3.68 11.07 6.45
C HIS A 5 4.91 10.67 7.27
N CYS A 6 4.84 9.57 8.02
CA CYS A 6 5.95 9.08 8.85
C CYS A 6 7.17 8.71 8.01
N GLU A 7 6.94 7.92 6.96
CA GLU A 7 7.98 7.42 6.05
C GLU A 7 8.09 8.28 4.77
N ALA A 8 7.33 9.38 4.69
CA ALA A 8 7.25 10.26 3.52
C ALA A 8 6.96 9.52 2.19
N LEU A 9 6.05 8.54 2.22
CA LEU A 9 5.67 7.73 1.05
C LEU A 9 4.40 8.24 0.40
N ASN A 10 4.38 8.17 -0.93
CA ASN A 10 3.24 8.48 -1.79
C ASN A 10 2.65 7.20 -2.41
N ASP A 11 1.51 7.35 -3.08
CA ASP A 11 0.80 6.25 -3.73
C ASP A 11 1.61 5.60 -4.85
N GLU A 12 2.41 6.37 -5.61
CA GLU A 12 3.32 5.83 -6.62
C GLU A 12 4.39 4.92 -6.00
N ALA A 13 5.01 5.31 -4.87
CA ALA A 13 5.99 4.48 -4.19
C ALA A 13 5.36 3.17 -3.68
N ILE A 14 4.13 3.22 -3.17
CA ILE A 14 3.40 2.01 -2.76
C ILE A 14 3.09 1.12 -3.97
N ARG A 15 2.65 1.69 -5.10
CA ARG A 15 2.39 0.92 -6.33
C ARG A 15 3.63 0.24 -6.88
N LEU A 16 4.81 0.83 -6.74
CA LEU A 16 6.08 0.20 -7.14
C LEU A 16 6.40 -1.05 -6.31
N LEU A 17 5.84 -1.18 -5.09
CA LEU A 17 5.96 -2.37 -4.25
C LEU A 17 4.94 -3.45 -4.62
N LEU A 18 3.91 -3.12 -5.42
CA LEU A 18 2.87 -4.06 -5.84
C LEU A 18 3.36 -4.97 -6.97
N VAL A 19 4.24 -5.91 -6.61
CA VAL A 19 4.75 -6.95 -7.51
C VAL A 19 3.81 -8.14 -7.62
N GLU A 20 2.98 -8.37 -6.60
CA GLU A 20 2.04 -9.49 -6.50
C GLU A 20 0.65 -8.97 -6.11
N SER A 21 -0.40 -9.53 -6.71
CA SER A 21 -1.79 -9.12 -6.42
C SER A 21 -2.23 -9.49 -4.99
N SER A 22 -1.53 -10.42 -4.34
CA SER A 22 -1.83 -10.94 -3.01
C SER A 22 -1.25 -10.13 -1.85
N LEU A 23 -0.46 -9.09 -2.12
CA LEU A 23 0.19 -8.29 -1.07
C LEU A 23 -0.83 -7.68 -0.11
N THR A 24 -0.47 -7.67 1.17
CA THR A 24 -1.26 -7.11 2.27
C THR A 24 -0.64 -5.81 2.79
N VAL A 25 -1.40 -5.07 3.60
CA VAL A 25 -0.87 -3.87 4.29
C VAL A 25 0.35 -4.23 5.15
N ASP A 26 0.40 -5.45 5.70
CA ASP A 26 1.53 -5.92 6.50
C ASP A 26 2.78 -6.18 5.64
N ASP A 27 2.62 -6.74 4.44
CA ASP A 27 3.74 -6.92 3.49
C ASP A 27 4.33 -5.57 3.04
N ILE A 28 3.46 -4.57 2.87
CA ILE A 28 3.88 -3.20 2.58
C ILE A 28 4.61 -2.60 3.77
N ALA A 29 4.08 -2.77 4.98
CA ALA A 29 4.72 -2.31 6.22
C ALA A 29 6.10 -2.98 6.43
N ALA A 30 6.23 -4.26 6.13
CA ALA A 30 7.49 -5.00 6.18
C ALA A 30 8.50 -4.52 5.13
N SER A 31 8.02 -4.13 3.94
CA SER A 31 8.89 -3.69 2.83
C SER A 31 9.39 -2.26 2.98
N CYS A 32 8.55 -1.33 3.45
CA CYS A 32 8.87 0.10 3.46
C CYS A 32 8.51 0.84 4.76
N GLY A 33 8.06 0.14 5.80
CA GLY A 33 7.69 0.73 7.10
C GLY A 33 6.33 1.44 7.12
N ALA A 34 5.67 1.62 5.97
CA ALA A 34 4.39 2.32 5.90
C ALA A 34 3.30 1.57 6.69
N GLY A 35 2.70 2.23 7.68
CA GLY A 35 1.66 1.63 8.52
C GLY A 35 2.19 0.92 9.78
N ALA A 36 3.51 0.79 9.95
CA ALA A 36 4.11 0.22 11.16
C ALA A 36 4.35 1.26 12.28
N GLN A 37 4.47 2.55 11.94
CA GLN A 37 4.81 3.60 12.91
C GLN A 37 3.58 4.13 13.67
N CYS A 38 2.81 5.06 13.08
CA CYS A 38 1.60 5.61 13.69
C CYS A 38 0.31 4.84 13.28
N GLY A 39 0.39 4.00 12.25
CA GLY A 39 -0.73 3.24 11.70
C GLY A 39 -1.78 4.05 10.93
N GLY A 40 -1.73 5.39 10.94
CA GLY A 40 -2.76 6.25 10.34
C GLY A 40 -2.89 6.16 8.81
N CYS A 41 -1.88 5.61 8.13
CA CYS A 41 -1.92 5.40 6.67
C CYS A 41 -2.41 4.01 6.26
N ARG A 42 -2.74 3.10 7.20
CA ARG A 42 -3.11 1.72 6.88
C ARG A 42 -4.37 1.63 6.00
N ASP A 43 -5.40 2.41 6.30
CA ASP A 43 -6.62 2.46 5.47
C ASP A 43 -6.33 2.99 4.06
N SER A 44 -5.47 4.01 3.95
CA SER A 44 -5.03 4.55 2.66
C SER A 44 -4.21 3.54 1.85
N ILE A 45 -3.33 2.77 2.50
CA ILE A 45 -2.59 1.67 1.85
C ILE A 45 -3.57 0.59 1.39
N GLN A 46 -4.55 0.21 2.20
CA GLN A 46 -5.58 -0.76 1.84
C GLN A 46 -6.38 -0.29 0.61
N ALA A 47 -6.76 0.99 0.55
CA ALA A 47 -7.43 1.55 -0.62
C ALA A 47 -6.58 1.48 -1.89
N VAL A 48 -5.25 1.68 -1.80
CA VAL A 48 -4.33 1.51 -2.94
C VAL A 48 -4.27 0.03 -3.37
N LEU A 49 -4.24 -0.91 -2.42
CA LEU A 49 -4.26 -2.35 -2.69
C LEU A 49 -5.57 -2.78 -3.37
N ASP A 50 -6.72 -2.36 -2.85
CA ASP A 50 -8.02 -2.64 -3.47
C ASP A 50 -8.15 -2.02 -4.87
N ALA A 51 -7.58 -0.84 -5.09
CA ALA A 51 -7.53 -0.20 -6.41
C ALA A 51 -6.53 -0.84 -7.39
N TYR A 52 -5.57 -1.64 -6.89
CA TYR A 52 -4.65 -2.45 -7.72
C TYR A 52 -5.21 -3.85 -8.03
N ARG A 53 -6.15 -4.35 -7.22
CA ARG A 53 -6.85 -5.62 -7.44
C ARG A 53 -8.04 -5.62 -8.44
N PRO A 54 -8.53 -4.53 -9.07
CA PRO A 54 -9.68 -4.61 -9.97
C PRO A 54 -9.36 -5.30 -11.30
N ASP A 55 -8.08 -5.53 -11.63
CA ASP A 55 -7.66 -6.32 -12.79
C ASP A 55 -7.78 -7.85 -12.57
N ALA A 56 -7.84 -8.33 -11.32
CA ALA A 56 -8.02 -9.75 -11.00
C ALA A 56 -9.49 -10.20 -11.08
N ALA A 57 -10.45 -9.27 -11.01
CA ALA A 57 -11.89 -9.55 -11.08
C ALA A 57 -12.47 -9.47 -12.50
N ARG A 58 -11.61 -9.28 -13.51
CA ARG A 58 -11.97 -9.20 -14.94
C ARG A 58 -11.38 -10.38 -15.74
N GLY A 59 -11.46 -11.59 -15.16
CA GLY A 59 -11.06 -12.87 -15.77
C GLY A 59 -12.11 -13.93 -15.53
#